data_AF-A0A2U1R598-F1
#
_entry.id   AF-A0A2U1R598-F1
#
_cell.length_a   1.000
_cell.length_b   1.000
_cell.length_c   1.000
_cell.angle_alpha   90.00
_cell.angle_beta   90.00
_cell.angle_gamma   90.00
#
_symmetry.space_group_name_H-M   'P 1'
#
loop_
_entity.id
_entity.type
_entity.pdbx_description
1 polymer ?
#
loop_
_entity_poly.entity_id
_entity_poly.type
_entity_poly.pdbx_seq_one_letter_code
_entity_poly.pdbx_strand_id
1 'polypeptide(L)'
;MFLVCASCAISHGRPIAHIEYMNTERYLNRNIYQVTFSSDVDVEPLFKSKISQSLLCSFDEETDFAMPQDLKEYGEGWVEPVKSGEGLVFRADLMFYKVKDSTSYTLMSSDELRALVARQQSIACKVRINSYSYRVYLSEVMKIPVKDLMREVNKY
;
A
#
# COMPACT_ATOMS: atom_id res chain seq x y z
N MET A 1 -40.79 -9.24 13.97
CA MET A 1 -40.20 -8.91 12.65
C MET A 1 -38.76 -8.52 12.88
N PHE A 2 -37.83 -9.49 12.75
CA PHE A 2 -36.40 -9.24 12.91
C PHE A 2 -35.86 -8.66 11.60
N LEU A 3 -35.56 -7.36 11.59
CA LEU A 3 -34.75 -6.73 10.55
C LEU A 3 -33.29 -7.13 10.80
N VAL A 4 -32.85 -8.20 10.15
CA VAL A 4 -31.43 -8.54 10.08
C VAL A 4 -30.82 -7.62 9.03
N CYS A 5 -30.28 -6.47 9.46
CA CYS A 5 -29.40 -5.65 8.63
C CYS A 5 -28.06 -6.37 8.45
N ALA A 6 -28.05 -7.42 7.61
CA ALA A 6 -26.81 -7.96 7.09
C ALA A 6 -26.26 -6.94 6.08
N SER A 7 -25.49 -5.97 6.56
CA SER A 7 -24.61 -5.16 5.72
C SER A 7 -23.46 -6.03 5.21
N CYS A 8 -23.77 -7.01 4.36
CA CYS A 8 -22.76 -7.65 3.54
C CYS A 8 -22.37 -6.64 2.48
N ALA A 9 -21.20 -6.02 2.64
CA ALA A 9 -20.63 -5.18 1.61
C ALA A 9 -20.65 -5.94 0.27
N ILE A 10 -21.13 -5.28 -0.77
CA ILE A 10 -21.36 -5.87 -2.08
C ILE A 10 -20.00 -6.13 -2.73
N SER A 11 -19.84 -7.27 -3.42
CA SER A 11 -18.65 -7.49 -4.24
C SER A 11 -18.54 -6.38 -5.29
N HIS A 12 -17.34 -5.85 -5.51
CA HIS A 12 -17.16 -4.76 -6.47
C HIS A 12 -17.28 -5.21 -7.93
N GLY A 13 -17.06 -6.49 -8.25
CA GLY A 13 -17.08 -7.02 -9.62
C GLY A 13 -15.99 -6.46 -10.56
N ARG A 14 -15.13 -5.57 -10.05
CA ARG A 14 -13.97 -5.00 -10.75
C ARG A 14 -12.86 -6.02 -10.98
N PRO A 15 -12.11 -5.92 -12.11
CA PRO A 15 -10.92 -6.73 -12.33
C PRO A 15 -9.88 -6.47 -11.23
N ILE A 16 -9.23 -7.54 -10.78
CA ILE A 16 -8.11 -7.45 -9.85
C ILE A 16 -6.87 -7.06 -10.65
N ALA A 17 -6.22 -5.97 -10.25
CA ALA A 17 -5.06 -5.43 -10.95
C ALA A 17 -3.82 -6.29 -10.65
N HIS A 18 -3.08 -6.64 -11.70
CA HIS A 18 -1.69 -7.04 -11.58
C HIS A 18 -0.81 -5.79 -11.56
N ILE A 19 -0.03 -5.62 -10.50
CA ILE A 19 0.86 -4.47 -10.33
C ILE A 19 2.32 -4.91 -10.23
N GLU A 20 3.22 -4.18 -10.91
CA GLU A 20 4.64 -4.53 -10.96
C GLU A 20 5.51 -3.40 -10.44
N TYR A 21 6.48 -3.77 -9.60
CA TYR A 21 7.43 -2.83 -9.02
C TYR A 21 8.35 -2.24 -10.08
N MET A 22 8.51 -0.92 -10.10
CA MET A 22 9.46 -0.25 -10.98
C MET A 22 10.65 0.33 -10.22
N ASN A 23 10.42 1.18 -9.22
CA ASN A 23 11.49 1.81 -8.45
C ASN A 23 11.05 2.30 -7.06
N THR A 24 12.05 2.70 -6.26
CA THR A 24 11.86 3.43 -5.02
C THR A 24 12.93 4.49 -4.87
N GLU A 25 12.51 5.68 -4.45
CA GLU A 25 13.39 6.82 -4.17
C GLU A 25 13.00 7.48 -2.84
N ARG A 26 13.99 7.86 -2.02
CA ARG A 26 13.71 8.67 -0.83
C ARG A 26 13.37 10.10 -1.24
N TYR A 27 12.26 10.62 -0.74
CA TYR A 27 11.88 12.00 -0.96
C TYR A 27 12.70 12.95 -0.06
N LEU A 28 13.71 13.59 -0.66
CA LEU A 28 14.63 14.50 0.01
C LEU A 28 15.28 13.83 1.24
N ASN A 29 15.33 14.52 2.38
CA ASN A 29 15.83 14.02 3.66
C ASN A 29 14.70 13.57 4.61
N ARG A 30 13.50 13.27 4.08
CA ARG A 30 12.33 12.87 4.87
C ARG A 30 12.19 11.35 4.90
N ASN A 31 11.49 10.80 5.89
CA ASN A 31 11.12 9.38 5.95
C ASN A 31 9.92 9.07 5.05
N ILE A 32 10.01 9.49 3.80
CA ILE A 32 9.00 9.30 2.76
C ILE A 32 9.70 8.63 1.58
N TYR A 33 9.14 7.51 1.12
CA TYR A 33 9.73 6.66 0.10
C TYR A 33 8.77 6.55 -1.07
N GLN A 34 9.12 7.22 -2.15
CA GLN A 34 8.34 7.28 -3.36
C GLN A 34 8.52 5.99 -4.15
N VAL A 35 7.47 5.16 -4.18
CA VAL A 35 7.44 3.89 -4.92
C VAL A 35 6.70 4.12 -6.23
N THR A 36 7.34 3.77 -7.34
CA THR A 36 6.71 3.76 -8.67
C THR A 36 6.40 2.33 -9.07
N PHE A 37 5.21 2.11 -9.65
CA PHE A 37 4.76 0.80 -10.11
C PHE A 37 3.87 0.92 -11.35
N SER A 38 3.85 -0.12 -12.18
CA SER A 38 2.91 -0.26 -13.29
C SER A 38 1.69 -1.08 -12.88
N SER A 39 0.62 -0.97 -13.67
CA SER A 39 -0.61 -1.74 -13.49
C SER A 39 -1.16 -2.17 -14.85
N ASP A 40 -1.83 -3.32 -14.92
CA ASP A 40 -2.60 -3.73 -16.11
C ASP A 40 -4.03 -3.15 -16.14
N VAL A 41 -4.53 -2.71 -14.98
CA VAL A 41 -5.83 -2.06 -14.78
C VAL A 41 -5.62 -0.62 -14.34
N ASP A 42 -6.39 0.30 -14.91
CA ASP A 42 -6.37 1.69 -14.47
C ASP A 42 -7.08 1.82 -13.12
N VAL A 43 -6.30 1.87 -12.04
CA VAL A 43 -6.82 1.88 -10.67
C VAL A 43 -7.39 3.24 -10.28
N GLU A 44 -7.04 4.33 -10.96
CA GLU A 44 -7.55 5.68 -10.65
C GLU A 44 -9.08 5.81 -10.88
N PRO A 45 -9.62 5.52 -12.07
CA PRO A 45 -11.05 5.62 -12.34
C PRO A 45 -11.85 4.38 -11.93
N LEU A 46 -11.20 3.35 -11.36
CA LEU A 46 -11.81 2.04 -11.06
C LEU A 46 -13.07 2.15 -10.20
N PHE A 47 -13.09 3.12 -9.29
CA PHE A 47 -14.25 3.50 -8.49
C PHE A 47 -14.55 5.00 -8.64
N LYS A 48 -15.74 5.33 -9.14
CA LYS A 48 -16.22 6.73 -9.24
C LYS A 48 -16.32 7.41 -7.88
N SER A 49 -16.79 6.67 -6.86
CA SER A 49 -16.87 7.14 -5.48
C SER A 49 -16.00 6.25 -4.61
N LYS A 50 -14.83 6.78 -4.23
CA LYS A 50 -13.87 6.14 -3.35
C LYS A 50 -13.59 7.05 -2.16
N ILE A 51 -13.44 6.45 -0.99
CA ILE A 51 -13.08 7.11 0.27
C ILE A 51 -11.57 7.31 0.32
N SER A 52 -10.82 6.28 -0.07
CA SER A 52 -9.36 6.36 -0.17
C SER A 52 -8.82 5.36 -1.19
N GLN A 53 -7.61 5.65 -1.67
CA GLN A 53 -6.83 4.78 -2.55
C GLN A 53 -5.36 4.89 -2.13
N SER A 54 -4.82 3.80 -1.61
CA SER A 54 -3.46 3.74 -1.08
C SER A 54 -2.70 2.52 -1.56
N LEU A 55 -1.38 2.58 -1.53
CA LEU A 55 -0.50 1.43 -1.61
C LEU A 55 -0.24 0.99 -0.16
N LEU A 56 -0.82 -0.13 0.25
CA LEU A 56 -0.62 -0.71 1.57
C LEU A 56 0.46 -1.78 1.46
N CYS A 57 1.44 -1.73 2.35
CA CYS A 57 2.59 -2.62 2.37
C CYS A 57 2.73 -3.31 3.73
N SER A 58 2.95 -4.62 3.72
CA SER A 58 3.17 -5.45 4.89
C SER A 58 4.62 -5.94 4.95
N PHE A 59 5.15 -5.98 6.17
CA PHE A 59 6.42 -6.63 6.50
C PHE A 59 6.23 -8.06 7.01
N ASP A 60 4.99 -8.50 7.19
CA ASP A 60 4.68 -9.88 7.55
C ASP A 60 4.83 -10.78 6.31
N GLU A 61 5.28 -12.01 6.52
CA GLU A 61 5.44 -12.99 5.43
C GLU A 61 4.10 -13.44 4.85
N GLU A 62 3.00 -13.20 5.57
CA GLU A 62 1.64 -13.50 5.13
C GLU A 62 1.15 -12.49 4.09
N THR A 63 0.73 -13.00 2.95
CA THR A 63 0.21 -12.19 1.84
C THR A 63 -1.25 -11.77 2.00
N ASP A 64 -1.93 -12.26 3.03
CA ASP A 64 -3.35 -11.99 3.28
C ASP A 64 -3.54 -10.82 4.24
N PHE A 65 -3.19 -9.62 3.77
CA PHE A 65 -3.48 -8.38 4.48
C PHE A 65 -4.43 -7.50 3.66
N ALA A 66 -5.35 -6.86 4.39
CA ALA A 66 -6.39 -5.99 3.84
C ALA A 66 -6.56 -4.69 4.64
N MET A 67 -6.21 -4.69 5.93
CA MET A 67 -6.38 -3.53 6.81
C MET A 67 -5.10 -3.25 7.61
N PRO A 68 -4.70 -1.97 7.78
CA PRO A 68 -3.50 -1.62 8.54
C PRO A 68 -3.53 -2.08 10.01
N GLN A 69 -4.69 -2.04 10.68
CA GLN A 69 -4.76 -2.41 12.10
C GLN A 69 -4.53 -3.90 12.39
N ASP A 70 -4.57 -4.75 11.36
CA ASP A 70 -4.27 -6.18 11.48
C ASP A 70 -2.76 -6.44 11.42
N LEU A 71 -1.96 -5.41 11.05
CA LEU A 71 -0.51 -5.48 10.91
C LEU A 71 0.17 -4.84 12.12
N LYS A 72 1.30 -5.41 12.58
CA LYS A 72 2.12 -4.77 13.61
C LYS A 72 2.93 -3.59 13.06
N GLU A 73 3.37 -3.75 11.83
CA GLU A 73 4.29 -2.86 11.13
C GLU A 73 3.85 -2.80 9.66
N TYR A 74 3.65 -1.60 9.12
CA TYR A 74 3.15 -1.44 7.75
C TYR A 74 3.68 -0.18 7.08
N GLY A 75 3.62 -0.16 5.75
CA GLY A 75 3.81 1.04 4.93
C GLY A 75 2.49 1.45 4.29
N GLU A 76 2.19 2.75 4.25
CA GLU A 76 1.04 3.24 3.49
C GLU A 76 1.35 4.59 2.84
N GLY A 77 0.83 4.78 1.62
CA GLY A 77 0.95 6.02 0.87
C GLY A 77 -0.16 6.17 -0.15
N TRP A 78 -0.56 7.39 -0.46
CA TRP A 78 -1.58 7.69 -1.46
C TRP A 78 -1.09 7.34 -2.86
N VAL A 79 -1.95 6.72 -3.68
CA VAL A 79 -1.60 6.38 -5.06
C VAL A 79 -2.06 7.50 -6.00
N GLU A 80 -1.15 7.98 -6.82
CA GLU A 80 -1.38 8.99 -7.84
C GLU A 80 -0.89 8.51 -9.21
N PRO A 81 -1.57 8.86 -10.32
CA PRO A 81 -1.08 8.55 -11.66
C PRO A 81 0.16 9.40 -11.97
N VAL A 82 1.16 8.78 -12.62
CA VAL A 82 2.31 9.50 -13.16
C VAL A 82 1.94 10.04 -14.53
N LYS A 83 1.80 11.37 -14.64
CA LYS A 83 1.45 12.06 -15.90
C LYS A 83 2.66 12.16 -16.85
N SER A 84 3.21 11.03 -17.28
CA SER A 84 4.27 11.03 -18.31
C SER A 84 4.39 9.67 -19.00
N GLY A 85 3.92 9.58 -20.25
CA GLY A 85 4.22 8.45 -21.16
C GLY A 85 3.06 7.50 -21.44
N GLU A 86 3.37 6.47 -22.23
CA GLU A 86 2.49 5.33 -22.53
C GLU A 86 2.44 4.36 -21.35
N GLY A 87 1.25 3.83 -21.04
CA GLY A 87 1.04 2.84 -19.98
C GLY A 87 0.39 3.40 -18.71
N LEU A 88 0.00 2.48 -17.82
CA LEU A 88 -0.67 2.78 -16.55
C LEU A 88 0.36 2.75 -15.41
N VAL A 89 1.05 3.87 -15.23
CA VAL A 89 2.10 4.02 -14.21
C VAL A 89 1.59 4.89 -13.07
N PHE A 90 1.85 4.43 -11.87
CA PHE A 90 1.41 5.06 -10.63
C PHE A 90 2.56 5.23 -9.66
N ARG A 91 2.33 6.10 -8.69
CA ARG A 91 3.29 6.44 -7.66
C ARG A 91 2.63 6.53 -6.30
N ALA A 92 3.32 6.08 -5.26
CA ALA A 92 2.89 6.24 -3.89
C ALA A 92 4.04 6.72 -3.00
N ASP A 93 3.77 7.76 -2.22
CA ASP A 93 4.70 8.29 -1.23
C ASP A 93 4.51 7.53 0.10
N LEU A 94 5.25 6.43 0.26
CA LEU A 94 5.12 5.55 1.42
C LEU A 94 5.73 6.18 2.67
N MET A 95 4.97 6.10 3.76
CA MET A 95 5.42 6.29 5.13
C MET A 95 5.25 4.98 5.90
N PHE A 96 6.12 4.71 6.86
CA PHE A 96 6.16 3.43 7.58
C PHE A 96 5.80 3.60 9.05
N TYR A 97 4.94 2.72 9.55
CA TYR A 97 4.28 2.89 10.83
C TYR A 97 4.34 1.61 11.68
N LYS A 98 4.41 1.80 13.00
CA LYS A 98 4.18 0.76 14.01
C LYS A 98 2.81 0.95 14.63
N VAL A 99 2.04 -0.12 14.71
CA VAL A 99 0.75 -0.14 15.44
C VAL A 99 1.03 -0.31 16.93
N LYS A 100 0.47 0.59 17.75
CA LYS A 100 0.57 0.54 19.21
C LYS A 100 -0.61 -0.19 19.83
N ASP A 101 -1.81 0.10 19.31
CA ASP A 101 -3.08 -0.52 19.67
C ASP A 101 -4.05 -0.39 18.48
N SER A 102 -5.29 -0.87 18.63
CA SER A 102 -6.30 -0.87 17.55
C SER A 102 -6.67 0.50 16.99
N THR A 103 -6.25 1.60 17.63
CA THR A 103 -6.62 2.98 17.27
C THR A 103 -5.42 3.90 17.06
N SER A 104 -4.20 3.43 17.34
CA SER A 104 -3.01 4.27 17.43
C SER A 104 -1.83 3.67 16.69
N TYR A 105 -1.14 4.51 15.94
CA TYR A 105 0.06 4.17 15.19
C TYR A 105 1.11 5.27 15.33
N THR A 106 2.37 4.95 15.07
CA THR A 106 3.49 5.90 15.15
C THR A 106 4.41 5.74 13.95
N LEU A 107 4.80 6.86 13.35
CA LEU A 107 5.76 6.90 12.25
C LEU A 107 7.12 6.36 12.72
N MET A 108 7.71 5.44 11.97
CA MET A 108 9.03 4.90 12.24
C MET A 108 10.12 5.95 11.97
N SER A 109 11.11 6.00 12.86
CA SER A 109 12.38 6.66 12.58
C SER A 109 13.17 5.91 11.49
N SER A 110 14.21 6.55 10.94
CA SER A 110 15.08 5.92 9.93
C SER A 110 15.74 4.65 10.49
N ASP A 111 16.16 4.67 11.75
CA ASP A 111 16.86 3.54 12.38
C ASP A 111 15.93 2.36 12.63
N GLU A 112 14.70 2.63 13.07
CA GLU A 112 13.69 1.60 13.24
C GLU A 112 13.32 0.94 11.91
N LEU A 113 13.11 1.74 10.87
CA LEU A 113 12.81 1.23 9.54
C LEU A 113 14.01 0.43 8.99
N ARG A 114 15.23 0.93 9.17
CA ARG A 114 16.47 0.23 8.76
C ARG A 114 16.57 -1.14 9.43
N ALA A 115 16.38 -1.21 10.75
CA ALA A 115 16.42 -2.46 11.50
C ALA A 115 15.32 -3.43 11.07
N LEU A 116 14.13 -2.92 10.74
CA LEU A 116 13.03 -3.74 10.24
C LEU A 116 13.34 -4.31 8.85
N VAL A 117 13.69 -3.45 7.89
CA VAL A 117 13.96 -3.81 6.49
C VAL A 117 15.15 -4.76 6.39
N ALA A 118 16.16 -4.66 7.28
CA ALA A 118 17.32 -5.56 7.31
C ALA A 118 16.97 -7.03 7.54
N ARG A 119 15.78 -7.33 8.09
CA ARG A 119 15.34 -8.69 8.40
C ARG A 119 14.42 -9.28 7.33
N GLN A 120 14.19 -8.54 6.25
CA GLN A 120 13.19 -8.87 5.25
C GLN A 120 13.84 -9.31 3.94
N GLN A 121 13.17 -10.17 3.17
CA GLN A 121 13.57 -10.47 1.79
C GLN A 121 12.89 -9.52 0.78
N SER A 122 11.63 -9.22 1.03
CA SER A 122 10.79 -8.33 0.23
C SER A 122 9.70 -7.73 1.10
N ILE A 123 9.07 -6.66 0.64
CA ILE A 123 7.89 -6.07 1.27
C ILE A 123 6.71 -6.29 0.34
N ALA A 124 5.67 -6.95 0.84
CA ALA A 124 4.48 -7.25 0.05
C ALA A 124 3.57 -6.01 0.05
N CYS A 125 3.11 -5.56 -1.12
CA CYS A 125 2.26 -4.39 -1.26
C CYS A 125 1.06 -4.66 -2.17
N LYS A 126 -0.06 -4.01 -1.87
CA LYS A 126 -1.29 -4.04 -2.67
C LYS A 126 -1.84 -2.63 -2.82
N VAL A 127 -2.41 -2.31 -3.98
CA VAL A 127 -3.32 -1.17 -4.11
C VAL A 127 -4.61 -1.52 -3.35
N ARG A 128 -4.99 -0.64 -2.43
CA ARG A 128 -6.17 -0.75 -1.58
C ARG A 128 -7.11 0.40 -1.87
N ILE A 129 -8.36 0.10 -2.23
CA ILE A 129 -9.39 1.13 -2.46
C ILE A 129 -10.57 0.88 -1.52
N ASN A 130 -10.87 1.87 -0.67
CA ASN A 130 -12.08 1.87 0.16
C ASN A 130 -13.18 2.63 -0.55
N SER A 131 -14.40 2.11 -0.52
CA SER A 131 -15.60 2.77 -1.05
C SER A 131 -16.77 2.58 -0.07
N TYR A 132 -17.81 3.41 -0.18
CA TYR A 132 -18.95 3.34 0.75
C TYR A 132 -19.80 2.07 0.60
N SER A 133 -19.92 1.54 -0.62
CA SER A 133 -20.94 0.52 -0.95
C SER A 133 -20.37 -0.85 -1.29
N TYR A 134 -19.07 -0.95 -1.51
CA TYR A 134 -18.41 -2.19 -1.92
C TYR A 134 -17.39 -2.66 -0.89
N ARG A 135 -17.10 -3.97 -0.91
CA ARG A 135 -15.94 -4.53 -0.21
C ARG A 135 -14.67 -3.81 -0.63
N VAL A 136 -13.71 -3.75 0.28
CA VAL A 136 -12.37 -3.20 0.01
C VAL A 136 -11.80 -3.90 -1.21
N TYR A 137 -11.40 -3.11 -2.19
CA TYR A 137 -10.68 -3.60 -3.35
C TYR A 137 -9.21 -3.79 -2.99
N LEU A 138 -8.63 -4.89 -3.44
CA LEU A 138 -7.21 -5.20 -3.33
C LEU A 138 -6.69 -5.65 -4.69
N SER A 139 -5.54 -5.13 -5.12
CA SER A 139 -4.79 -5.69 -6.24
C SER A 139 -4.16 -7.03 -5.87
N GLU A 140 -3.53 -7.67 -6.86
CA GLU A 140 -2.54 -8.71 -6.58
C GLU A 140 -1.36 -8.14 -5.77
N VAL A 141 -0.56 -9.04 -5.20
CA VAL A 141 0.61 -8.68 -4.39
C VAL A 141 1.78 -8.32 -5.30
N MET A 142 2.23 -7.08 -5.20
CA MET A 142 3.55 -6.65 -5.67
C MET A 142 4.59 -6.84 -4.57
N LYS A 143 5.82 -7.21 -4.94
CA LYS A 143 6.94 -7.29 -3.99
C LYS A 143 7.94 -6.16 -4.24
N ILE A 144 8.15 -5.30 -3.26
CA ILE A 144 9.27 -4.34 -3.27
C ILE A 144 10.54 -5.09 -2.83
N PRO A 145 11.61 -5.08 -3.64
CA PRO A 145 12.89 -5.66 -3.24
C PRO A 145 13.50 -4.89 -2.06
N VAL A 146 13.88 -5.61 -1.00
CA VAL A 146 14.47 -5.00 0.20
C VAL A 146 15.75 -4.24 -0.10
N LYS A 147 16.55 -4.70 -1.05
CA LYS A 147 17.77 -4.01 -1.50
C LYS A 147 17.50 -2.57 -1.95
N ASP A 148 16.37 -2.33 -2.61
CA ASP A 148 16.05 -1.04 -3.19
C ASP A 148 15.53 -0.09 -2.11
N LEU A 149 14.65 -0.56 -1.24
CA LEU A 149 14.23 0.26 -0.08
C LEU A 149 15.40 0.52 0.87
N MET A 150 16.21 -0.49 1.19
CA MET A 150 17.37 -0.35 2.08
C MET A 150 18.38 0.66 1.54
N ARG A 151 18.63 0.68 0.22
CA ARG A 151 19.47 1.70 -0.43
C ARG A 151 18.95 3.11 -0.11
N GLU A 152 17.64 3.32 -0.21
CA GLU A 152 17.01 4.62 0.05
C GLU A 152 16.98 4.99 1.54
N VAL A 153 16.70 4.02 2.43
CA VAL A 153 16.73 4.21 3.89
C VAL A 153 18.13 4.63 4.39
N ASN A 154 19.17 4.10 3.76
CA ASN A 154 20.56 4.41 4.10
C ASN A 154 21.07 5.74 3.54
N LYS A 155 20.27 6.44 2.73
CA LYS A 155 20.58 7.83 2.35
C LYS A 155 20.29 8.70 3.57
N TYR A 156 21.33 9.31 4.15
CA TYR A 156 21.26 10.13 5.38
C TYR A 156 21.02 9.32 6.67
#